data_AF-X6M198-F1
#
_entry.id   AF-X6M198-F1
#
_cell.length_a   1.000
_cell.length_b   1.000
_cell.length_c   1.000
_cell.angle_alpha   90.00
_cell.angle_beta   90.00
_cell.angle_gamma   90.00
#
_symmetry.space_group_name_H-M   'P 1'
#
loop_
_entity.id
_entity.type
_entity.pdbx_description
1 polymer ?
#
loop_
_entity_poly.entity_id
_entity_poly.type
_entity_poly.pdbx_seq_one_letter_code
_entity_poly.pdbx_strand_id
1 'polypeptide(L)'
;ILSSPKSVNLQGIENELKLASESIEKMLSKEDQHSQYLSFSNSVTATTYVMESAIALWDVLSKKDTLKPYLPKTKLAIFTDNTYVERLVRYYLQFKYTTSAINARHVLVVFDLLEKSSHVKVPVAIKVSNRVFSWDSTSRGAPLTVRVTDVFGRPILHGPSISIESSGNSKGKGPSGPFSEKTKNVEFVYDFLAELKKLESEAFGTYDVSVHVKDSQVLGDDSIAVKFEVKVTVSIRSLTLSVRKGKKGEDAGDKVTYPDTLKDSYEIGPMARVIFELSLKSAISPRHIAFDFISRKTKQSIVQIAPQVRQNVYSLSVDTNKSPFHELLKEGEYDVNIYIGDVHLDKNVEWSKVAKVFVIEEEEAEAKDYEPVNDEVPKYAPKEDIEHTFAPPQSLPPAFFSITFNALVFLPFILLLYQIFIVLEVKLDLFSSPYAILFVICLLIDCFALFFYWYQWNIFEAMLWLFWLSLPTSYFGYSILKKHLEIRISAKKNEKQCICFNIVVAYFCDLCGCRCHDGFVSNRNVIIPNISIQKFLFVNEQM
;
A
#
# COMPACT_ATOMS: atom_id res chain seq x y z
N ILE A 1 71.31 39.22 14.91
CA ILE A 1 72.60 39.63 15.54
C ILE A 1 73.55 40.36 14.56
N LEU A 2 73.29 40.41 13.25
CA LEU A 2 74.18 41.07 12.28
C LEU A 2 73.66 42.40 11.70
N SER A 3 73.31 43.37 12.55
CA SER A 3 72.90 44.71 12.07
C SER A 3 73.53 45.89 12.82
N SER A 4 74.77 45.75 13.32
CA SER A 4 75.51 46.88 13.90
C SER A 4 77.02 46.79 13.63
N PRO A 5 77.67 47.85 13.13
CA PRO A 5 79.10 47.89 12.89
C PRO A 5 79.81 48.36 14.17
N LYS A 6 80.06 47.45 15.12
CA LYS A 6 81.07 47.63 16.16
C LYS A 6 81.94 46.38 16.17
N SER A 7 83.25 46.58 16.01
CA SER A 7 84.35 45.61 16.05
C SER A 7 83.93 44.21 16.51
N VAL A 8 83.52 43.40 15.54
CA VAL A 8 83.06 42.04 15.77
C VAL A 8 84.30 41.17 16.03
N ASN A 9 84.34 40.50 17.17
CA ASN A 9 85.40 39.56 17.54
C ASN A 9 85.35 38.35 16.58
N LEU A 10 86.08 38.45 15.46
CA LEU A 10 86.13 37.46 14.39
C LEU A 10 86.50 36.06 14.91
N GLN A 11 87.38 35.98 15.91
CA GLN A 11 87.86 34.73 16.49
C GLN A 11 86.80 34.04 17.36
N GLY A 12 85.96 34.81 18.06
CA GLY A 12 84.81 34.27 18.79
C GLY A 12 83.75 33.70 17.86
N ILE A 13 83.48 34.39 16.75
CA ILE A 13 82.53 33.95 15.73
C ILE A 13 83.00 32.67 15.02
N GLU A 14 84.29 32.55 14.70
CA GLU A 14 84.85 31.35 14.08
C GLU A 14 84.74 30.12 15.00
N ASN A 15 84.98 30.29 16.31
CA ASN A 15 84.83 29.21 17.28
C ASN A 15 83.36 28.77 17.44
N GLU A 16 82.42 29.71 17.46
CA GLU A 16 80.99 29.41 17.50
C GLU A 16 80.51 28.69 16.22
N LEU A 17 80.99 29.10 15.05
CA LEU A 17 80.72 28.44 13.77
C LEU A 17 81.26 27.00 13.73
N LYS A 18 82.46 26.78 14.27
CA LYS A 18 83.05 25.44 14.37
C LYS A 18 82.26 24.52 15.30
N LEU A 19 81.86 25.02 16.47
CA LEU A 19 80.99 24.28 17.40
C LEU A 19 79.62 23.98 16.79
N ALA A 20 79.04 24.93 16.05
CA ALA A 20 77.78 24.74 15.34
C ALA A 20 77.90 23.67 14.24
N SER A 21 79.00 23.67 13.47
CA SER A 21 79.25 22.66 12.44
C SER A 21 79.41 21.26 13.02
N GLU A 22 80.17 21.11 14.12
CA GLU A 22 80.36 19.81 14.80
C GLU A 22 79.05 19.28 15.40
N SER A 23 78.23 20.18 15.97
CA SER A 23 76.92 19.82 16.52
C SER A 23 75.94 19.35 15.43
N ILE A 24 75.90 20.05 14.28
CA ILE A 24 75.06 19.66 13.15
C ILE A 24 75.53 18.34 12.53
N GLU A 25 76.84 18.10 12.39
CA GLU A 25 77.37 16.80 11.96
C GLU A 25 76.95 15.66 12.90
N LYS A 26 76.97 15.92 14.21
CA LYS A 26 76.49 14.96 15.21
C LYS A 26 74.99 14.70 15.09
N MET A 27 74.18 15.70 14.78
CA MET A 27 72.74 15.51 14.52
C MET A 27 72.49 14.72 13.23
N LEU A 28 73.22 15.01 12.15
CA LEU A 28 73.17 14.28 10.88
C LEU A 28 73.66 12.82 11.01
N SER A 29 74.45 12.51 12.04
CA SER A 29 74.84 11.12 12.34
C SER A 29 73.74 10.26 12.96
N LYS A 30 72.67 10.87 13.48
CA LYS A 30 71.54 10.18 14.14
C LYS A 30 70.33 10.03 13.20
N GLU A 31 70.59 9.77 11.92
CA GLU A 31 69.54 9.56 10.93
C GLU A 31 68.91 8.16 11.08
N ASP A 32 67.59 8.11 11.03
CA ASP A 32 66.82 6.87 10.92
C ASP A 32 66.60 6.60 9.43
N GLN A 33 67.39 5.69 8.86
CA GLN A 33 67.29 5.32 7.44
C GLN A 33 66.30 4.17 7.24
N HIS A 34 65.21 4.45 6.53
CA HIS A 34 64.38 3.44 5.90
C HIS A 34 64.64 3.40 4.38
N SER A 35 64.34 2.27 3.73
CA SER A 35 64.57 2.09 2.29
C SER A 35 63.88 3.13 1.41
N GLN A 36 62.80 3.75 1.89
CA GLN A 36 62.00 4.74 1.16
C GLN A 36 61.96 6.14 1.79
N TYR A 37 62.32 6.27 3.08
CA TYR A 37 62.13 7.49 3.86
C TYR A 37 63.35 7.76 4.72
N LEU A 38 63.57 9.04 5.01
CA LEU A 38 64.60 9.49 5.91
C LEU A 38 63.97 10.45 6.92
N SER A 39 64.20 10.18 8.20
CA SER A 39 63.77 11.04 9.29
C SER A 39 64.82 11.08 10.40
N PHE A 40 64.75 12.11 11.24
CA PHE A 40 65.54 12.20 12.44
C PHE A 40 64.63 11.95 13.65
N SER A 41 64.98 10.97 14.48
CA SER A 41 64.21 10.58 15.67
C SER A 41 62.73 10.25 15.38
N ASN A 42 62.44 9.81 14.15
CA ASN A 42 61.08 9.59 13.63
C ASN A 42 60.08 10.75 13.86
N SER A 43 60.57 11.99 14.00
CA SER A 43 59.75 13.16 14.31
C SER A 43 59.85 14.21 13.22
N VAL A 44 58.70 14.65 12.69
CA VAL A 44 58.60 15.74 11.69
C VAL A 44 59.23 17.02 12.23
N THR A 45 58.99 17.34 13.50
CA THR A 45 59.53 18.53 14.15
C THR A 45 61.05 18.47 14.27
N ALA A 46 61.60 17.36 14.78
CA ALA A 46 63.04 17.18 14.92
C ALA A 46 63.74 17.19 13.55
N THR A 47 63.17 16.49 12.57
CA THR A 47 63.67 16.46 11.19
C THR A 47 63.69 17.87 10.59
N THR A 48 62.65 18.67 10.83
CA THR A 48 62.57 20.03 10.28
C THR A 48 63.62 20.95 10.89
N TYR A 49 63.83 20.89 12.21
CA TYR A 49 64.85 21.70 12.87
C TYR A 49 66.27 21.35 12.41
N VAL A 50 66.55 20.06 12.21
CA VAL A 50 67.84 19.62 11.67
C VAL A 50 68.06 20.19 10.26
N MET A 51 67.03 20.14 9.41
CA MET A 51 67.12 20.67 8.04
C MET A 51 67.24 22.19 7.99
N GLU A 52 66.41 22.93 8.74
CA GLU A 52 66.51 24.40 8.87
C GLU A 52 67.91 24.82 9.32
N SER A 53 68.45 24.13 10.34
CA SER A 53 69.78 24.44 10.91
C SER A 53 70.90 24.15 9.90
N ALA A 54 70.81 23.03 9.18
CA ALA A 54 71.81 22.64 8.20
C ALA A 54 71.84 23.58 6.98
N ILE A 55 70.67 23.98 6.47
CA ILE A 55 70.55 24.91 5.34
C ILE A 55 71.02 26.32 5.74
N ALA A 56 70.61 26.80 6.92
CA ALA A 56 71.05 28.10 7.42
C ALA A 56 72.57 28.16 7.62
N LEU A 57 73.18 27.07 8.11
CA LEU A 57 74.63 26.97 8.21
C LEU A 57 75.29 27.00 6.83
N TRP A 58 74.73 26.27 5.86
CA TRP A 58 75.24 26.23 4.49
C TRP A 58 75.21 27.62 3.82
N ASP A 59 74.10 28.35 3.96
CA ASP A 59 73.93 29.71 3.44
C ASP A 59 74.94 30.72 4.02
N VAL A 60 75.30 30.55 5.29
CA VAL A 60 76.29 31.40 5.97
C VAL A 60 77.70 31.07 5.50
N LEU A 61 78.01 29.78 5.35
CA LEU A 61 79.33 29.30 4.96
C LEU A 61 79.61 29.47 3.46
N SER A 62 78.57 29.49 2.61
CA SER A 62 78.71 29.65 1.15
C SER A 62 78.99 31.10 0.70
N LYS A 63 78.54 32.10 1.47
CA LYS A 63 78.65 33.54 1.13
C LYS A 63 80.03 34.16 1.39
N LYS A 64 80.96 33.46 2.06
CA LYS A 64 82.30 33.98 2.38
C LYS A 64 83.38 32.94 2.11
N ASP A 65 84.29 33.26 1.18
CA ASP A 65 85.40 32.39 0.80
C ASP A 65 86.34 32.02 1.96
N THR A 66 86.47 32.88 2.97
CA THR A 66 87.32 32.66 4.15
C THR A 66 86.77 31.61 5.12
N LEU A 67 85.48 31.26 5.04
CA LEU A 67 84.81 30.33 5.96
C LEU A 67 84.64 28.92 5.38
N LYS A 68 85.04 28.70 4.12
CA LYS A 68 85.04 27.39 3.45
C LYS A 68 85.77 26.25 4.20
N PRO A 69 86.85 26.47 4.97
CA PRO A 69 87.52 25.41 5.73
C PRO A 69 86.66 24.80 6.83
N TYR A 70 85.66 25.53 7.31
CA TYR A 70 84.74 25.11 8.38
C TYR A 70 83.47 24.44 7.83
N LEU A 71 83.38 24.20 6.51
CA LEU A 71 82.32 23.35 5.96
C LEU A 71 82.52 21.89 6.40
N PRO A 72 81.49 21.23 6.91
CA PRO A 72 81.41 19.79 7.08
C PRO A 72 81.76 19.04 5.78
N LYS A 73 82.93 18.40 5.70
CA LYS A 73 83.45 17.81 4.45
C LYS A 73 82.81 16.47 4.07
N THR A 74 82.22 15.74 5.03
CA THR A 74 81.86 14.32 4.86
C THR A 74 80.36 14.03 4.81
N LYS A 75 79.50 14.95 5.27
CA LYS A 75 78.04 14.75 5.29
C LYS A 75 77.19 15.92 4.81
N LEU A 76 77.75 17.05 4.36
CA LEU A 76 76.94 18.10 3.71
C LEU A 76 76.81 17.92 2.18
N ALA A 77 77.59 17.02 1.57
CA ALA A 77 77.37 16.55 0.19
C ALA A 77 76.01 15.84 0.03
N ILE A 78 75.36 15.54 1.15
CA ILE A 78 73.99 15.03 1.27
C ILE A 78 72.94 15.99 0.68
N PHE A 79 73.16 17.31 0.74
CA PHE A 79 72.27 18.30 0.11
C PHE A 79 72.49 18.44 -1.39
N THR A 80 73.58 17.88 -1.92
CA THR A 80 73.86 17.78 -3.35
C THR A 80 73.54 16.40 -3.92
N ASP A 81 73.38 15.38 -3.07
CA ASP A 81 72.90 14.06 -3.47
C ASP A 81 71.38 14.08 -3.58
N ASN A 82 70.90 14.16 -4.83
CA ASN A 82 69.48 14.15 -5.13
C ASN A 82 68.75 13.01 -4.42
N THR A 83 69.33 11.80 -4.34
CA THR A 83 68.64 10.63 -3.78
C THR A 83 68.30 10.77 -2.30
N TYR A 84 69.10 11.52 -1.54
CA TYR A 84 68.86 11.75 -0.12
C TYR A 84 67.72 12.75 0.10
N VAL A 85 67.76 13.85 -0.66
CA VAL A 85 66.72 14.88 -0.62
C VAL A 85 65.38 14.31 -1.06
N GLU A 86 65.38 13.41 -2.06
CA GLU A 86 64.18 12.71 -2.50
C GLU A 86 63.54 11.86 -1.38
N ARG A 87 64.33 11.12 -0.60
CA ARG A 87 63.83 10.31 0.53
C ARG A 87 63.26 11.17 1.65
N LEU A 88 63.85 12.34 1.89
CA LEU A 88 63.37 13.29 2.88
C LEU A 88 62.04 13.91 2.41
N VAL A 89 61.94 14.35 1.16
CA VAL A 89 60.68 14.84 0.59
C VAL A 89 59.58 13.79 0.69
N ARG A 90 59.88 12.52 0.36
CA ARG A 90 58.92 11.42 0.50
C ARG A 90 58.42 11.24 1.94
N TYR A 91 59.26 11.46 2.94
CA TYR A 91 58.84 11.43 4.35
C TYR A 91 57.83 12.54 4.66
N TYR A 92 58.10 13.78 4.25
CA TYR A 92 57.16 14.90 4.47
C TYR A 92 55.85 14.75 3.68
N LEU A 93 55.88 14.14 2.50
CA LEU A 93 54.68 13.85 1.70
C LEU A 93 53.73 12.84 2.37
N GLN A 94 54.19 12.01 3.31
CA GLN A 94 53.30 11.17 4.12
C GLN A 94 52.32 12.01 4.96
N PHE A 95 52.72 13.23 5.32
CA PHE A 95 51.94 14.15 6.15
C PHE A 95 51.12 15.16 5.32
N LYS A 96 50.92 14.91 4.01
CA LYS A 96 50.15 15.78 3.11
C LYS A 96 48.71 16.07 3.56
N TYR A 97 48.09 15.15 4.30
CA TYR A 97 46.72 15.27 4.83
C TYR A 97 46.72 15.37 6.36
N THR A 98 47.57 16.24 6.93
CA THR A 98 47.64 16.40 8.39
C THR A 98 46.56 17.34 8.94
N THR A 99 45.94 16.94 10.05
CA THR A 99 45.01 17.77 10.82
C THR A 99 45.72 18.65 11.85
N SER A 100 47.02 18.42 12.10
CA SER A 100 47.81 19.17 13.07
C SER A 100 48.44 20.40 12.42
N ALA A 101 48.12 21.59 12.94
CA ALA A 101 48.71 22.85 12.47
C ALA A 101 50.24 22.89 12.61
N ILE A 102 50.79 22.21 13.64
CA ILE A 102 52.23 22.12 13.87
C ILE A 102 52.90 21.34 12.74
N ASN A 103 52.36 20.18 12.37
CA ASN A 103 52.88 19.37 11.29
C ASN A 103 52.71 20.06 9.93
N ALA A 104 51.56 20.72 9.71
CA ALA A 104 51.33 21.51 8.49
C ALA A 104 52.38 22.62 8.32
N ARG A 105 52.70 23.35 9.39
CA ARG A 105 53.79 24.35 9.39
C ARG A 105 55.10 23.72 8.97
N HIS A 106 55.51 22.62 9.62
CA HIS A 106 56.80 21.99 9.35
C HIS A 106 56.93 21.48 7.91
N VAL A 107 55.86 20.91 7.36
CA VAL A 107 55.80 20.49 5.94
C VAL A 107 55.99 21.68 5.01
N LEU A 108 55.27 22.79 5.25
CA LEU A 108 55.38 24.01 4.42
C LEU A 108 56.77 24.66 4.49
N VAL A 109 57.35 24.73 5.69
CA VAL A 109 58.69 25.28 5.91
C VAL A 109 59.73 24.51 5.11
N VAL A 110 59.70 23.18 5.15
CA VAL A 110 60.67 22.36 4.43
C VAL A 110 60.48 22.51 2.92
N PHE A 111 59.26 22.58 2.41
CA PHE A 111 59.04 22.82 0.99
C PHE A 111 59.51 24.21 0.52
N ASP A 112 59.32 25.26 1.33
CA ASP A 112 59.85 26.61 1.01
C ASP A 112 61.38 26.64 0.97
N LEU A 113 62.03 25.87 1.85
CA LEU A 113 63.49 25.74 1.87
C LEU A 113 64.01 24.98 0.65
N LEU A 114 63.34 23.91 0.23
CA LEU A 114 63.74 23.11 -0.92
C LEU A 114 63.52 23.87 -2.24
N GLU A 115 62.50 24.71 -2.34
CA GLU A 115 62.26 25.54 -3.52
C GLU A 115 63.41 26.53 -3.78
N LYS A 116 64.02 27.08 -2.71
CA LYS A 116 65.17 28.00 -2.82
C LYS A 116 66.44 27.30 -3.32
N SER A 117 66.50 25.98 -3.29
CA SER A 117 67.64 25.20 -3.76
C SER A 117 67.43 24.75 -5.22
N SER A 118 68.23 25.30 -6.14
CA SER A 118 68.10 25.10 -7.59
C SER A 118 68.35 23.67 -8.10
N HIS A 119 68.74 22.74 -7.22
CA HIS A 119 69.18 21.39 -7.58
C HIS A 119 68.21 20.29 -7.15
N VAL A 120 67.09 20.63 -6.51
CA VAL A 120 66.20 19.66 -5.90
C VAL A 120 64.96 19.43 -6.76
N LYS A 121 64.57 18.17 -6.90
CA LYS A 121 63.28 17.81 -7.50
C LYS A 121 62.14 18.20 -6.57
N VAL A 122 61.18 18.95 -7.08
CA VAL A 122 60.09 19.53 -6.30
C VAL A 122 58.83 18.66 -6.46
N PRO A 123 58.08 18.39 -5.38
CA PRO A 123 56.81 17.68 -5.50
C PRO A 123 55.76 18.53 -6.21
N VAL A 124 54.89 17.87 -6.99
CA VAL A 124 53.90 18.54 -7.82
C VAL A 124 52.49 18.41 -7.25
N ALA A 125 51.74 19.51 -7.30
CA ALA A 125 50.32 19.54 -7.01
C ALA A 125 49.49 19.49 -8.31
N ILE A 126 48.68 18.44 -8.43
CA ILE A 126 47.77 18.25 -9.57
C ILE A 126 46.34 18.54 -9.10
N LYS A 127 45.71 19.56 -9.68
CA LYS A 127 44.30 19.88 -9.46
C LYS A 127 43.49 19.61 -10.72
N VAL A 128 42.52 18.71 -10.59
CA VAL A 128 41.56 18.40 -11.65
C VAL A 128 40.25 19.15 -11.38
N SER A 129 39.76 19.94 -12.33
CA SER A 129 38.53 20.73 -12.16
C SER A 129 37.25 19.93 -12.43
N ASN A 130 37.16 19.29 -13.59
CA ASN A 130 35.98 18.56 -14.03
C ASN A 130 36.18 17.06 -13.88
N ARG A 131 35.30 16.41 -13.11
CA ARG A 131 35.30 14.95 -12.91
C ARG A 131 34.04 14.28 -13.44
N VAL A 132 33.01 15.06 -13.76
CA VAL A 132 31.74 14.60 -14.33
C VAL A 132 31.60 15.27 -15.68
N PHE A 133 31.36 14.46 -16.71
CA PHE A 133 31.19 14.92 -18.08
C PHE A 133 29.81 14.53 -18.59
N SER A 134 29.13 15.46 -19.25
CA SER A 134 27.88 15.17 -19.95
C SER A 134 28.17 14.76 -21.39
N TRP A 135 27.74 13.57 -21.73
CA TRP A 135 27.75 13.00 -23.06
C TRP A 135 26.49 13.41 -23.79
N ASP A 136 26.68 14.30 -24.75
CA ASP A 136 25.68 14.70 -25.72
C ASP A 136 26.27 14.51 -27.13
N SER A 137 25.44 13.94 -28.02
CA SER A 137 25.77 13.76 -29.44
C SER A 137 26.08 15.10 -30.13
N THR A 138 25.56 16.20 -29.59
CA THR A 138 25.46 17.49 -30.29
C THR A 138 26.41 18.56 -29.74
N SER A 139 26.77 18.51 -28.46
CA SER A 139 27.68 19.48 -27.85
C SER A 139 29.13 18.95 -27.74
N ARG A 140 30.10 19.85 -27.95
CA ARG A 140 31.45 19.70 -27.40
C ARG A 140 31.31 19.98 -25.91
N GLY A 141 31.25 18.93 -25.10
CA GLY A 141 31.25 19.09 -23.65
C GLY A 141 32.50 19.82 -23.17
N ALA A 142 32.48 20.29 -21.92
CA ALA A 142 33.61 21.04 -21.37
C ALA A 142 34.87 20.15 -21.35
N PRO A 143 36.02 20.63 -21.86
CA PRO A 143 37.23 19.83 -21.89
C PRO A 143 37.77 19.61 -20.47
N LEU A 144 38.51 18.53 -20.27
CA LEU A 144 39.19 18.24 -19.02
C LEU A 144 40.34 19.24 -18.86
N THR A 145 40.26 20.11 -17.85
CA THR A 145 41.37 20.99 -17.51
C THR A 145 42.07 20.49 -16.25
N VAL A 146 43.37 20.26 -16.38
CA VAL A 146 44.25 19.91 -15.27
C VAL A 146 45.18 21.08 -15.02
N ARG A 147 45.23 21.52 -13.77
CA ARG A 147 46.19 22.51 -13.31
C ARG A 147 47.32 21.81 -12.59
N VAL A 148 48.52 21.99 -13.11
CA VAL A 148 49.75 21.41 -12.57
C VAL A 148 50.60 22.56 -12.06
N THR A 149 50.88 22.55 -10.76
CA THR A 149 51.67 23.59 -10.10
C THR A 149 52.62 22.97 -9.09
N ASP A 150 53.58 23.76 -8.64
CA ASP A 150 54.28 23.49 -7.38
C ASP A 150 53.29 23.48 -6.18
N VAL A 151 53.71 22.96 -5.04
CA VAL A 151 53.02 22.97 -3.74
C VAL A 151 52.51 24.37 -3.35
N PHE A 152 53.22 25.42 -3.78
CA PHE A 152 52.85 26.81 -3.54
C PHE A 152 51.98 27.46 -4.64
N GLY A 153 51.55 26.69 -5.65
CA GLY A 153 50.66 27.16 -6.71
C GLY A 153 51.37 27.91 -7.85
N ARG A 154 52.71 27.84 -7.92
CA ARG A 154 53.56 28.48 -8.94
C ARG A 154 53.70 27.60 -10.20
N PRO A 155 53.97 28.19 -11.39
CA PRO A 155 54.24 27.44 -12.63
C PRO A 155 55.56 26.65 -12.55
N ILE A 156 55.60 25.49 -13.21
CA ILE A 156 56.83 24.70 -13.36
C ILE A 156 57.64 25.27 -14.53
N LEU A 157 58.95 25.49 -14.38
CA LEU A 157 59.73 26.30 -15.33
C LEU A 157 60.03 25.60 -16.67
N HIS A 158 60.07 24.27 -16.73
CA HIS A 158 60.57 23.51 -17.88
C HIS A 158 59.51 22.91 -18.83
N GLY A 159 58.23 23.23 -18.63
CA GLY A 159 57.16 22.73 -19.50
C GLY A 159 56.90 21.23 -19.29
N PRO A 160 56.16 20.86 -18.24
CA PRO A 160 55.93 19.45 -17.93
C PRO A 160 55.14 18.77 -19.06
N SER A 161 55.60 17.59 -19.49
CA SER A 161 54.83 16.76 -20.41
C SER A 161 53.79 15.98 -19.60
N ILE A 162 52.51 16.21 -19.87
CA ILE A 162 51.42 15.57 -19.13
C ILE A 162 50.69 14.64 -20.09
N SER A 163 50.58 13.39 -19.69
CA SER A 163 49.85 12.37 -20.43
C SER A 163 48.73 11.79 -19.57
N ILE A 164 47.65 11.39 -20.24
CA ILE A 164 46.55 10.68 -19.63
C ILE A 164 46.59 9.21 -20.05
N GLU A 165 46.38 8.33 -19.08
CA GLU A 165 46.08 6.93 -19.32
C GLU A 165 44.74 6.63 -18.65
N SER A 166 43.76 6.21 -19.45
CA SER A 166 42.45 5.83 -18.93
C SER A 166 42.22 4.34 -19.16
N SER A 167 41.76 3.67 -18.11
CA SER A 167 41.19 2.33 -18.21
C SER A 167 39.67 2.45 -18.23
N GLY A 168 39.04 1.87 -19.26
CA GLY A 168 37.59 1.85 -19.41
C GLY A 168 36.91 0.83 -18.50
N ASN A 169 35.59 0.86 -18.45
CA ASN A 169 34.80 -0.01 -17.59
C ASN A 169 34.86 -1.48 -18.09
N SER A 170 35.53 -2.35 -17.36
CA SER A 170 35.57 -3.82 -17.48
C SER A 170 36.01 -4.50 -18.79
N LYS A 171 36.00 -3.87 -19.98
CA LYS A 171 36.41 -4.53 -21.25
C LYS A 171 37.10 -3.67 -22.33
N GLY A 172 37.35 -2.36 -22.11
CA GLY A 172 37.89 -1.46 -23.16
C GLY A 172 39.08 -0.61 -22.71
N LYS A 173 39.98 -0.31 -23.66
CA LYS A 173 41.00 0.75 -23.49
C LYS A 173 40.29 2.10 -23.45
N GLY A 174 40.54 2.89 -22.41
CA GLY A 174 40.07 4.27 -22.33
C GLY A 174 40.93 5.22 -23.19
N PRO A 175 40.54 6.50 -23.32
CA PRO A 175 41.30 7.49 -24.04
C PRO A 175 42.69 7.67 -23.41
N SER A 176 43.72 7.70 -24.26
CA SER A 176 45.10 7.97 -23.87
C SER A 176 45.72 8.96 -24.82
N GLY A 177 46.55 9.87 -24.30
CA GLY A 177 47.22 10.89 -25.09
C GLY A 177 47.82 12.02 -24.28
N PRO A 178 48.56 12.93 -24.94
CA PRO A 178 49.12 14.11 -24.30
C PRO A 178 48.06 15.21 -24.09
N PHE A 179 48.21 16.00 -23.04
CA PHE A 179 47.43 17.22 -22.86
C PHE A 179 47.96 18.34 -23.77
N SER A 180 47.06 19.25 -24.18
CA SER A 180 47.41 20.50 -24.85
C SER A 180 47.58 21.63 -23.84
N GLU A 181 48.61 22.45 -23.99
CA GLU A 181 48.88 23.56 -23.09
C GLU A 181 47.95 24.76 -23.39
N LYS A 182 47.27 25.30 -22.36
CA LYS A 182 46.39 26.48 -22.47
C LYS A 182 47.04 27.72 -21.89
N THR A 183 47.66 27.58 -20.73
CA THR A 183 48.39 28.67 -20.04
C THR A 183 49.79 28.18 -19.72
N LYS A 184 50.80 28.97 -20.09
CA LYS A 184 52.23 28.64 -19.96
C LYS A 184 52.54 27.92 -18.64
N ASN A 185 52.83 26.62 -18.74
CA ASN A 185 53.25 25.70 -17.68
C ASN A 185 52.35 25.60 -16.44
N VAL A 186 51.06 25.94 -16.55
CA VAL A 186 50.12 25.89 -15.42
C VAL A 186 48.85 25.12 -15.75
N GLU A 187 48.21 25.44 -16.88
CA GLU A 187 46.92 24.86 -17.24
C GLU A 187 47.01 24.07 -18.53
N PHE A 188 46.58 22.82 -18.44
CA PHE A 188 46.60 21.84 -19.50
C PHE A 188 45.19 21.35 -19.76
N VAL A 189 44.86 21.19 -21.05
CA VAL A 189 43.53 20.88 -21.53
C VAL A 189 43.59 19.61 -22.35
N TYR A 190 42.71 18.67 -22.04
CA TYR A 190 42.51 17.46 -22.82
C TYR A 190 41.03 17.33 -23.15
N ASP A 191 40.70 17.16 -24.42
CA ASP A 191 39.32 16.93 -24.83
C ASP A 191 38.96 15.45 -24.65
N PHE A 192 38.69 15.08 -23.41
CA PHE A 192 38.37 13.72 -23.00
C PHE A 192 37.18 13.14 -23.77
N LEU A 193 36.17 13.96 -24.06
CA LEU A 193 34.97 13.55 -24.78
C LEU A 193 35.23 13.35 -26.27
N ALA A 194 36.07 14.18 -26.91
CA ALA A 194 36.41 14.01 -28.32
C ALA A 194 37.20 12.72 -28.58
N GLU A 195 38.13 12.36 -27.69
CA GLU A 195 38.87 11.09 -27.81
C GLU A 195 38.00 9.88 -27.50
N LEU A 196 37.07 9.98 -26.54
CA LEU A 196 36.05 8.95 -26.32
C LEU A 196 35.14 8.73 -27.53
N LYS A 197 34.75 9.81 -28.25
CA LYS A 197 33.94 9.71 -29.48
C LYS A 197 34.63 8.91 -30.59
N LYS A 198 35.96 8.85 -30.63
CA LYS A 198 36.71 8.06 -31.61
C LYS A 198 36.76 6.57 -31.30
N LEU A 199 36.48 6.16 -30.06
CA LEU A 199 36.65 4.79 -29.58
C LEU A 199 35.41 3.89 -29.82
N GLU A 200 34.34 4.43 -30.41
CA GLU A 200 33.12 3.75 -30.92
C GLU A 200 32.36 2.77 -30.00
N SER A 201 32.85 2.44 -28.80
CA SER A 201 32.19 1.53 -27.84
C SER A 201 31.90 2.23 -26.52
N GLU A 202 30.65 2.14 -26.05
CA GLU A 202 30.13 2.51 -24.71
C GLU A 202 30.89 3.64 -24.01
N ALA A 203 30.89 4.84 -24.61
CA ALA A 203 31.64 6.01 -24.13
C ALA A 203 31.15 6.61 -22.79
N PHE A 204 30.21 5.94 -22.10
CA PHE A 204 29.54 6.42 -20.89
C PHE A 204 29.80 5.47 -19.72
N GLY A 205 29.74 5.99 -18.48
CA GLY A 205 30.04 5.25 -17.26
C GLY A 205 31.26 5.76 -16.52
N THR A 206 31.81 4.93 -15.64
CA THR A 206 32.92 5.31 -14.77
C THR A 206 34.26 4.90 -15.39
N TYR A 207 35.20 5.83 -15.41
CA TYR A 207 36.55 5.65 -15.93
C TYR A 207 37.56 5.84 -14.82
N ASP A 208 38.49 4.89 -14.69
CA ASP A 208 39.66 5.05 -13.84
C ASP A 208 40.75 5.71 -14.69
N VAL A 209 41.15 6.92 -14.30
CA VAL A 209 42.07 7.75 -15.09
C VAL A 209 43.30 8.10 -14.28
N SER A 210 44.46 7.69 -14.76
CA SER A 210 45.75 8.12 -14.24
C SER A 210 46.29 9.28 -15.08
N VAL A 211 46.51 10.41 -14.42
CA VAL A 211 47.22 11.54 -15.01
C VAL A 211 48.68 11.42 -14.62
N HIS A 212 49.56 11.30 -15.62
CA HIS A 212 51.00 11.17 -15.45
C HIS A 212 51.67 12.50 -15.80
N VAL A 213 52.55 12.96 -14.92
CA VAL A 213 53.36 14.16 -15.15
C VAL A 213 54.82 13.74 -15.30
N LYS A 214 55.40 13.96 -16.49
CA LYS A 214 56.81 13.66 -16.78
C LYS A 214 57.58 14.96 -16.95
N ASP A 215 58.50 15.21 -16.03
CA ASP A 215 59.49 16.29 -16.11
C ASP A 215 60.73 15.92 -15.28
N SER A 216 61.89 16.38 -15.74
CA SER A 216 63.21 16.22 -15.14
C SER A 216 63.32 16.74 -13.70
N GLN A 217 62.51 17.74 -13.33
CA GLN A 217 62.49 18.35 -12.00
C GLN A 217 61.40 17.79 -11.08
N VAL A 218 60.60 16.82 -11.55
CA VAL A 218 59.52 16.22 -10.77
C VAL A 218 60.03 15.01 -10.01
N LEU A 219 59.56 14.87 -8.77
CA LEU A 219 59.98 13.82 -7.86
C LEU A 219 59.38 12.45 -8.22
N GLY A 220 59.95 11.78 -9.21
CA GLY A 220 59.49 10.45 -9.67
C GLY A 220 58.37 10.53 -10.71
N ASP A 221 57.84 9.36 -11.11
CA ASP A 221 56.66 9.26 -11.97
C ASP A 221 55.40 9.49 -11.12
N ASP A 222 55.13 10.74 -10.78
CA ASP A 222 53.93 11.10 -10.01
C ASP A 222 52.69 10.94 -10.92
N SER A 223 51.98 9.82 -10.70
CA SER A 223 50.68 9.57 -11.29
C SER A 223 49.58 9.79 -10.26
N ILE A 224 48.53 10.53 -10.62
CA ILE A 224 47.32 10.63 -9.80
C ILE A 224 46.19 9.83 -10.44
N ALA A 225 45.71 8.81 -9.74
CA ALA A 225 44.53 8.06 -10.14
C ALA A 225 43.27 8.81 -9.67
N VAL A 226 42.43 9.21 -10.62
CA VAL A 226 41.17 9.91 -10.39
C VAL A 226 40.06 9.16 -11.11
N LYS A 227 38.93 9.01 -10.42
CA LYS A 227 37.71 8.45 -11.02
C LYS A 227 36.94 9.56 -11.73
N PHE A 228 36.65 9.35 -13.01
CA PHE A 228 35.79 10.22 -13.80
C PHE A 228 34.48 9.50 -14.11
N GLU A 229 33.41 10.28 -14.21
CA GLU A 229 32.08 9.78 -14.55
C GLU A 229 31.59 10.48 -15.81
N VAL A 230 31.24 9.70 -16.83
CA VAL A 230 30.63 10.20 -18.05
C VAL A 230 29.14 9.85 -18.00
N LYS A 231 28.32 10.87 -17.83
CA LYS A 231 26.86 10.79 -17.74
C LYS A 231 26.23 11.19 -19.07
N VAL A 232 25.07 10.63 -19.42
CA VAL A 232 24.37 10.87 -20.69
C VAL A 232 23.22 11.85 -20.48
N THR A 233 23.08 12.76 -21.43
CA THR A 233 21.89 13.63 -21.51
C THR A 233 20.79 12.94 -22.31
N VAL A 234 19.58 12.87 -21.74
CA VAL A 234 18.39 12.36 -22.43
C VAL A 234 17.57 13.51 -22.96
N SER A 235 17.10 13.38 -24.20
CA SER A 235 16.09 14.28 -24.78
C SER A 235 14.84 13.48 -25.14
N ILE A 236 13.67 13.99 -24.77
CA ILE A 236 12.39 13.36 -25.12
C ILE A 236 12.04 13.78 -26.55
N ARG A 237 11.83 12.81 -27.44
CA ARG A 237 11.46 13.09 -28.84
C ARG A 237 9.96 13.35 -28.95
N SER A 238 9.16 12.48 -28.36
CA SER A 238 7.72 12.61 -28.30
C SER A 238 7.10 11.54 -27.40
N LEU A 239 5.98 11.87 -26.80
CA LEU A 239 5.04 10.92 -26.24
C LEU A 239 3.85 10.81 -27.19
N THR A 240 3.48 9.61 -27.58
CA THR A 240 2.24 9.35 -28.33
C THR A 240 1.27 8.68 -27.37
N LEU A 241 0.07 9.25 -27.24
CA LEU A 241 -1.00 8.63 -26.48
C LEU A 241 -2.04 8.10 -27.43
N SER A 242 -2.30 6.80 -27.42
CA SER A 242 -3.32 6.18 -28.27
C SER A 242 -4.38 5.46 -27.45
N VAL A 243 -5.63 5.56 -27.92
CA VAL A 243 -6.77 4.82 -27.38
C VAL A 243 -7.12 3.70 -28.35
N ARG A 244 -7.11 2.46 -27.85
CA ARG A 244 -7.57 1.30 -28.61
C ARG A 244 -8.88 0.78 -28.04
N LYS A 245 -9.97 0.96 -28.80
CA LYS A 245 -11.29 0.40 -28.48
C LYS A 245 -11.40 -1.03 -29.02
N GLY A 246 -11.53 -2.02 -28.14
CA GLY A 246 -11.69 -3.45 -28.46
C GLY A 246 -10.42 -4.18 -28.93
N LYS A 247 -10.57 -5.48 -29.26
CA LYS A 247 -9.43 -6.36 -29.65
C LYS A 247 -8.89 -6.11 -31.07
N LYS A 248 -9.68 -5.50 -31.95
CA LYS A 248 -9.35 -5.25 -33.37
C LYS A 248 -9.43 -3.76 -33.78
N GLY A 249 -9.52 -2.84 -32.82
CA GLY A 249 -9.56 -1.40 -33.09
C GLY A 249 -8.21 -0.86 -33.57
N GLU A 250 -8.26 0.13 -34.46
CA GLU A 250 -7.11 0.93 -34.87
C GLU A 250 -6.72 1.92 -33.77
N ASP A 251 -5.43 2.23 -33.65
CA ASP A 251 -4.92 3.15 -32.63
C ASP A 251 -5.13 4.59 -33.08
N ALA A 252 -6.16 5.25 -32.57
CA ALA A 252 -6.31 6.69 -32.69
C ALA A 252 -5.54 7.35 -31.54
N GLY A 253 -4.60 8.25 -31.86
CA GLY A 253 -3.77 8.86 -30.82
C GLY A 253 -3.18 10.21 -31.19
N ASP A 254 -2.96 11.03 -30.16
CA ASP A 254 -2.32 12.34 -30.26
C ASP A 254 -0.86 12.25 -29.84
N LYS A 255 -0.06 13.12 -30.43
CA LYS A 255 1.38 13.17 -30.18
C LYS A 255 1.73 14.46 -29.45
N VAL A 256 2.41 14.33 -28.32
CA VAL A 256 2.87 15.42 -27.46
C VAL A 256 4.39 15.50 -27.50
N THR A 257 4.90 16.72 -27.62
CA THR A 257 6.32 17.03 -27.50
C THR A 257 6.62 17.64 -26.15
N TYR A 258 7.72 17.25 -25.52
CA TYR A 258 8.16 17.87 -24.27
C TYR A 258 8.57 19.33 -24.50
N PRO A 259 8.18 20.30 -23.64
CA PRO A 259 7.53 20.15 -22.34
C PRO A 259 6.00 20.36 -22.35
N ASP A 260 5.36 20.34 -23.52
CA ASP A 260 3.94 20.66 -23.64
C ASP A 260 3.06 19.64 -22.93
N THR A 261 1.82 20.02 -22.63
CA THR A 261 0.83 19.14 -22.01
C THR A 261 -0.37 18.98 -22.91
N LEU A 262 -1.02 17.81 -22.85
CA LEU A 262 -2.23 17.60 -23.62
C LEU A 262 -3.43 18.28 -22.96
N LYS A 263 -4.26 18.93 -23.77
CA LYS A 263 -5.48 19.63 -23.31
C LYS A 263 -6.67 18.69 -23.19
N ASP A 264 -6.72 17.66 -24.04
CA ASP A 264 -7.82 16.71 -24.12
C ASP A 264 -7.70 15.66 -23.01
N SER A 265 -8.86 15.23 -22.50
CA SER A 265 -8.98 14.16 -21.52
C SER A 265 -9.28 12.83 -22.22
N TYR A 266 -8.63 11.76 -21.77
CA TYR A 266 -8.86 10.42 -22.32
C TYR A 266 -9.64 9.56 -21.37
N GLU A 267 -10.66 8.89 -21.89
CA GLU A 267 -11.49 7.96 -21.15
C GLU A 267 -10.94 6.54 -21.27
N ILE A 268 -10.68 5.92 -20.12
CA ILE A 268 -10.38 4.50 -19.99
C ILE A 268 -11.64 3.83 -19.47
N GLY A 269 -12.26 3.01 -20.30
CA GLY A 269 -13.40 2.19 -19.93
C GLY A 269 -13.12 0.70 -20.15
N PRO A 270 -14.03 -0.21 -19.79
CA PRO A 270 -13.81 -1.66 -19.83
C PRO A 270 -13.43 -2.17 -21.24
N MET A 271 -13.94 -1.52 -22.28
CA MET A 271 -13.69 -1.91 -23.67
C MET A 271 -12.55 -1.11 -24.33
N ALA A 272 -11.94 -0.15 -23.62
CA ALA A 272 -10.95 0.76 -24.16
C ALA A 272 -9.67 0.73 -23.31
N ARG A 273 -8.54 0.43 -23.96
CA ARG A 273 -7.22 0.53 -23.32
C ARG A 273 -6.47 1.74 -23.86
N VAL A 274 -5.70 2.40 -23.00
CA VAL A 274 -4.85 3.53 -23.36
C VAL A 274 -3.41 3.07 -23.39
N ILE A 275 -2.70 3.40 -24.47
CA ILE A 275 -1.31 3.06 -24.69
C ILE A 275 -0.49 4.35 -24.68
N PHE A 276 0.45 4.42 -23.75
CA PHE A 276 1.44 5.49 -23.67
C PHE A 276 2.70 4.99 -24.37
N GLU A 277 3.08 5.58 -25.50
CA GLU A 277 4.33 5.26 -26.20
C GLU A 277 5.31 6.44 -26.13
N LEU A 278 6.37 6.28 -25.34
CA LEU A 278 7.40 7.29 -25.14
C LEU A 278 8.62 6.99 -26.01
N SER A 279 8.95 7.93 -26.90
CA SER A 279 10.16 7.89 -27.72
C SER A 279 11.21 8.85 -27.17
N LEU A 280 12.38 8.31 -26.85
CA LEU A 280 13.55 9.04 -26.36
C LEU A 280 14.62 9.14 -27.44
N LYS A 281 15.39 10.23 -27.38
CA LYS A 281 16.65 10.41 -28.11
C LYS A 281 17.77 10.49 -27.08
N SER A 282 18.46 9.37 -26.92
CA SER A 282 19.56 9.18 -25.98
C SER A 282 20.54 8.12 -26.49
N ALA A 283 21.80 8.22 -26.07
CA ALA A 283 22.81 7.21 -26.40
C ALA A 283 22.60 5.89 -25.63
N ILE A 284 21.97 5.97 -24.45
CA ILE A 284 21.59 4.83 -23.60
C ILE A 284 20.07 4.74 -23.58
N SER A 285 19.54 3.52 -23.51
CA SER A 285 18.14 3.27 -23.15
C SER A 285 17.99 3.25 -21.62
N PRO A 286 17.38 4.28 -20.99
CA PRO A 286 17.23 4.34 -19.53
C PRO A 286 16.43 3.15 -18.98
N ARG A 287 16.85 2.60 -17.84
CA ARG A 287 16.15 1.44 -17.25
C ARG A 287 14.93 1.79 -16.42
N HIS A 288 14.91 2.97 -15.78
CA HIS A 288 13.82 3.36 -14.88
C HIS A 288 13.00 4.50 -15.50
N ILE A 289 11.94 4.13 -16.22
CA ILE A 289 10.93 5.06 -16.70
C ILE A 289 9.62 4.71 -16.01
N ALA A 290 9.06 5.66 -15.29
CA ALA A 290 7.84 5.47 -14.52
C ALA A 290 6.77 6.45 -14.97
N PHE A 291 5.55 5.94 -15.14
CA PHE A 291 4.33 6.72 -15.25
C PHE A 291 3.65 6.74 -13.90
N ASP A 292 3.28 7.92 -13.44
CA ASP A 292 2.64 8.15 -12.15
C ASP A 292 1.25 8.74 -12.39
N PHE A 293 0.23 8.02 -11.92
CA PHE A 293 -1.17 8.39 -12.01
C PHE A 293 -1.61 8.95 -10.66
N ILE A 294 -1.86 10.25 -10.59
CA ILE A 294 -2.27 10.93 -9.35
C ILE A 294 -3.77 11.21 -9.40
N SER A 295 -4.53 10.60 -8.49
CA SER A 295 -5.97 10.88 -8.36
C SER A 295 -6.21 12.31 -7.85
N ARG A 296 -7.06 13.08 -8.54
CA ARG A 296 -7.42 14.43 -8.06
C ARG A 296 -8.19 14.40 -6.74
N LYS A 297 -9.04 13.38 -6.54
CA LYS A 297 -9.94 13.27 -5.38
C LYS A 297 -9.17 12.83 -4.13
N THR A 298 -8.46 11.70 -4.22
CA THR A 298 -7.79 11.08 -3.06
C THR A 298 -6.33 11.50 -2.88
N LYS A 299 -5.74 12.18 -3.87
CA LYS A 299 -4.29 12.49 -3.94
C LYS A 299 -3.39 11.25 -3.92
N GLN A 300 -3.96 10.05 -4.07
CA GLN A 300 -3.20 8.81 -4.17
C GLN A 300 -2.43 8.77 -5.49
N SER A 301 -1.16 8.36 -5.40
CA SER A 301 -0.25 8.18 -6.52
C SER A 301 -0.06 6.70 -6.80
N ILE A 302 -0.21 6.32 -8.07
CA ILE A 302 -0.01 4.95 -8.55
C ILE A 302 1.11 5.00 -9.57
N VAL A 303 2.23 4.38 -9.24
CA VAL A 303 3.44 4.42 -10.07
C VAL A 303 3.62 3.09 -10.78
N GLN A 304 3.75 3.13 -12.12
CA GLN A 304 3.98 1.97 -12.96
C GLN A 304 5.20 2.16 -13.86
N ILE A 305 6.05 1.14 -13.91
CA ILE A 305 7.27 1.15 -14.72
C ILE A 305 6.90 0.77 -16.16
N ALA A 306 7.36 1.57 -17.12
CA ALA A 306 7.14 1.30 -18.53
C ALA A 306 8.19 0.33 -19.08
N PRO A 307 7.78 -0.83 -19.62
CA PRO A 307 8.71 -1.72 -20.28
C PRO A 307 9.25 -1.13 -21.58
N GLN A 308 10.49 -1.49 -21.90
CA GLN A 308 11.12 -1.13 -23.15
C GLN A 308 10.61 -2.05 -24.27
N VAL A 309 10.06 -1.47 -25.34
CA VAL A 309 9.58 -2.23 -26.51
C VAL A 309 10.67 -2.29 -27.59
N ARG A 310 11.34 -1.15 -27.84
CA ARG A 310 12.47 -1.05 -28.79
C ARG A 310 13.55 -0.16 -28.19
N GLN A 311 14.70 -0.06 -28.85
CA GLN A 311 15.76 0.85 -28.42
C GLN A 311 15.21 2.28 -28.28
N ASN A 312 15.30 2.84 -27.06
CA ASN A 312 14.76 4.15 -26.70
C ASN A 312 13.25 4.36 -26.92
N VAL A 313 12.45 3.28 -27.02
CA VAL A 313 10.99 3.36 -27.12
C VAL A 313 10.36 2.49 -26.04
N TYR A 314 9.51 3.11 -25.22
CA TYR A 314 8.88 2.50 -24.06
C TYR A 314 7.38 2.59 -24.21
N SER A 315 6.66 1.52 -23.86
CA SER A 315 5.21 1.48 -24.00
C SER A 315 4.55 0.95 -22.75
N LEU A 316 3.59 1.70 -22.21
CA LEU A 316 2.74 1.28 -21.11
C LEU A 316 1.31 1.16 -21.62
N SER A 317 0.74 -0.05 -21.57
CA SER A 317 -0.66 -0.30 -21.88
C SER A 317 -1.46 -0.34 -20.59
N VAL A 318 -2.34 0.64 -20.39
CA VAL A 318 -3.27 0.71 -19.25
C VAL A 318 -4.61 0.14 -19.67
N ASP A 319 -5.03 -0.91 -18.97
CA ASP A 319 -6.23 -1.69 -19.25
C ASP A 319 -6.89 -2.02 -17.90
N THR A 320 -8.06 -1.44 -17.63
CA THR A 320 -8.75 -1.56 -16.33
C THR A 320 -9.19 -3.00 -16.02
N ASN A 321 -9.32 -3.86 -17.03
CA ASN A 321 -9.71 -5.26 -16.82
C ASN A 321 -8.52 -6.18 -16.48
N LYS A 322 -7.29 -5.66 -16.45
CA LYS A 322 -6.09 -6.46 -16.21
C LYS A 322 -5.37 -6.02 -14.95
N SER A 323 -4.83 -6.98 -14.22
CA SER A 323 -3.87 -6.69 -13.16
C SER A 323 -2.61 -6.02 -13.75
N PRO A 324 -2.02 -5.04 -13.06
CA PRO A 324 -2.38 -4.52 -11.72
C PRO A 324 -3.41 -3.38 -11.74
N PHE A 325 -3.87 -2.93 -12.91
CA PHE A 325 -4.68 -1.70 -13.03
C PHE A 325 -6.11 -1.86 -12.51
N HIS A 326 -6.70 -3.05 -12.59
CA HIS A 326 -8.01 -3.35 -12.02
C HIS A 326 -8.11 -3.04 -10.53
N GLU A 327 -7.05 -3.31 -9.76
CA GLU A 327 -7.06 -3.11 -8.30
C GLU A 327 -6.60 -1.70 -7.91
N LEU A 328 -5.75 -1.09 -8.73
CA LEU A 328 -5.09 0.17 -8.40
C LEU A 328 -5.85 1.40 -8.92
N LEU A 329 -6.40 1.35 -10.14
CA LEU A 329 -7.11 2.46 -10.77
C LEU A 329 -8.62 2.28 -10.57
N LYS A 330 -9.18 3.06 -9.65
CA LYS A 330 -10.62 3.14 -9.39
C LYS A 330 -11.26 4.26 -10.21
N GLU A 331 -12.58 4.33 -10.19
CA GLU A 331 -13.32 5.39 -10.89
C GLU A 331 -12.86 6.80 -10.45
N GLY A 332 -12.44 7.62 -11.43
CA GLY A 332 -12.00 8.98 -11.13
C GLY A 332 -11.10 9.61 -12.19
N GLU A 333 -10.72 10.86 -11.90
CA GLU A 333 -9.84 11.64 -12.75
C GLU A 333 -8.40 11.62 -12.22
N TYR A 334 -7.47 11.24 -13.09
CA TYR A 334 -6.05 11.09 -12.80
C TYR A 334 -5.20 12.04 -13.66
N ASP A 335 -4.26 12.72 -13.02
CA ASP A 335 -3.19 13.45 -13.68
C ASP A 335 -2.00 12.51 -13.91
N VAL A 336 -1.48 12.43 -15.13
CA VAL A 336 -0.36 11.55 -15.48
C VAL A 336 0.95 12.33 -15.51
N ASN A 337 1.91 11.89 -14.69
CA ASN A 337 3.29 12.39 -14.69
C ASN A 337 4.23 11.31 -15.24
N ILE A 338 5.35 11.74 -15.80
CA ILE A 338 6.40 10.85 -16.30
C ILE A 338 7.72 11.20 -15.63
N TYR A 339 8.35 10.19 -15.05
CA TYR A 339 9.69 10.29 -14.46
C TYR A 339 10.66 9.41 -15.24
N ILE A 340 11.79 10.00 -15.64
CA ILE A 340 12.87 9.30 -16.34
C ILE A 340 14.14 9.42 -15.50
N GLY A 341 14.67 8.28 -15.08
CA GLY A 341 15.88 8.19 -14.26
C GLY A 341 16.78 7.01 -14.65
N ASP A 342 18.09 7.20 -14.54
CA ASP A 342 19.10 6.13 -14.54
C ASP A 342 20.37 6.63 -13.84
N VAL A 343 21.22 5.71 -13.39
CA VAL A 343 22.51 6.03 -12.74
C VAL A 343 23.41 6.81 -13.69
N HIS A 344 23.35 6.49 -14.98
CA HIS A 344 24.17 7.13 -16.01
C HIS A 344 23.55 8.40 -16.58
N LEU A 345 22.43 8.91 -16.06
CA LEU A 345 21.86 10.18 -16.53
C LEU A 345 22.50 11.37 -15.85
N ASP A 346 22.76 12.42 -16.63
CA ASP A 346 23.27 13.69 -16.10
C ASP A 346 22.20 14.41 -15.27
N LYS A 347 20.96 14.42 -15.78
CA LYS A 347 19.78 15.00 -15.12
C LYS A 347 18.59 14.06 -15.23
N ASN A 348 17.86 13.91 -14.13
CA ASN A 348 16.56 13.25 -14.13
C ASN A 348 15.53 14.18 -14.77
N VAL A 349 14.63 13.61 -15.57
CA VAL A 349 13.58 14.39 -16.24
C VAL A 349 12.25 14.08 -15.56
N GLU A 350 11.62 15.15 -15.08
CA GLU A 350 10.24 15.14 -14.61
C GLU A 350 9.37 15.87 -15.63
N TRP A 351 8.32 15.21 -16.10
CA TRP A 351 7.31 15.80 -16.96
C TRP A 351 5.95 15.68 -16.27
N SER A 352 5.51 16.79 -15.69
CA SER A 352 4.29 16.82 -14.87
C SER A 352 3.06 17.15 -15.72
N LYS A 353 1.91 16.57 -15.37
CA LYS A 353 0.59 16.80 -15.98
C LYS A 353 0.58 16.63 -17.50
N VAL A 354 1.19 15.56 -17.98
CA VAL A 354 1.35 15.29 -19.41
C VAL A 354 0.01 15.03 -20.09
N ALA A 355 -0.87 14.28 -19.42
CA ALA A 355 -2.21 13.96 -19.89
C ALA A 355 -3.19 13.86 -18.70
N LYS A 356 -4.48 14.01 -19.00
CA LYS A 356 -5.58 13.75 -18.07
C LYS A 356 -6.30 12.49 -18.49
N VAL A 357 -6.50 11.59 -17.54
CA VAL A 357 -7.14 10.30 -17.77
C VAL A 357 -8.35 10.20 -16.87
N PHE A 358 -9.49 9.86 -17.45
CA PHE A 358 -10.74 9.59 -16.74
C PHE A 358 -11.01 8.09 -16.79
N VAL A 359 -11.03 7.45 -15.62
CA VAL A 359 -11.27 6.01 -15.48
C VAL A 359 -12.74 5.80 -15.18
N ILE A 360 -13.42 5.04 -16.04
CA ILE A 360 -14.80 4.60 -15.89
C ILE A 360 -14.76 3.12 -15.53
N GLU A 361 -15.12 2.81 -14.29
CA GLU A 361 -15.36 1.44 -13.86
C GLU A 361 -16.81 1.10 -14.23
N GLU A 362 -17.03 -0.04 -14.87
CA GLU A 362 -18.38 -0.58 -15.01
C GLU A 362 -18.65 -1.29 -13.70
N GLU A 363 -19.60 -0.77 -12.90
CA GLU A 363 -20.09 -1.49 -11.73
C GLU A 363 -20.57 -2.86 -12.21
N GLU A 364 -19.75 -3.89 -11.98
CA GLU A 364 -20.24 -5.25 -11.99
C GLU A 364 -21.32 -5.29 -10.92
N ALA A 365 -22.58 -5.35 -11.37
CA ALA A 365 -23.74 -5.65 -10.55
C ALA A 365 -23.68 -7.10 -10.04
N GLU A 366 -22.54 -7.49 -9.47
CA GLU A 366 -22.41 -8.67 -8.65
C GLU A 366 -22.71 -8.24 -7.21
N ALA A 367 -23.86 -8.71 -6.72
CA ALA A 367 -24.22 -8.69 -5.32
C ALA A 367 -23.13 -9.39 -4.50
N LYS A 368 -22.11 -8.65 -4.08
CA LYS A 368 -21.15 -9.10 -3.07
C LYS A 368 -21.79 -8.83 -1.72
N ASP A 369 -22.32 -9.88 -1.11
CA ASP A 369 -22.74 -9.95 0.31
C ASP A 369 -21.57 -9.73 1.31
N TYR A 370 -20.47 -9.15 0.86
CA TYR A 370 -19.37 -8.69 1.68
C TYR A 370 -18.73 -7.50 0.97
N GLU A 371 -18.79 -6.33 1.60
CA GLU A 371 -17.93 -5.22 1.18
C GLU A 371 -16.47 -5.65 1.45
N PRO A 372 -15.61 -5.78 0.42
CA PRO A 372 -14.19 -5.82 0.68
C PRO A 372 -13.84 -4.51 1.40
N VAL A 373 -13.08 -4.62 2.48
CA VAL A 373 -12.58 -3.46 3.25
C VAL A 373 -11.96 -2.49 2.25
N ASN A 374 -12.70 -1.44 1.94
CA ASN A 374 -12.24 -0.41 1.03
C ASN A 374 -11.15 0.34 1.79
N ASP A 375 -9.88 0.19 1.39
CA ASP A 375 -8.74 0.88 2.02
C ASP A 375 -8.87 2.43 1.99
N GLU A 376 -9.89 2.95 1.31
CA GLU A 376 -10.30 4.35 1.30
C GLU A 376 -11.08 4.79 2.54
N VAL A 377 -11.72 3.87 3.26
CA VAL A 377 -12.36 4.20 4.53
C VAL A 377 -11.22 4.43 5.52
N PRO A 378 -11.10 5.63 6.11
CA PRO A 378 -10.05 5.89 7.07
C PRO A 378 -10.13 4.83 8.17
N LYS A 379 -9.04 4.08 8.37
CA LYS A 379 -8.95 3.03 9.41
C LYS A 379 -9.36 3.52 10.82
N TYR A 380 -9.37 4.84 11.00
CA TYR A 380 -9.75 5.55 12.21
C TYR A 380 -10.93 6.51 12.01
N ALA A 381 -11.93 6.13 11.21
CA ALA A 381 -13.21 6.83 11.13
C ALA A 381 -14.26 6.16 12.04
N PRO A 382 -15.25 6.92 12.57
CA PRO A 382 -16.43 6.32 13.18
C PRO A 382 -17.14 5.45 12.14
N LYS A 383 -17.49 4.22 12.51
CA LYS A 383 -18.29 3.34 11.66
C LYS A 383 -19.72 3.86 11.63
N GLU A 384 -20.44 3.54 10.56
CA GLU A 384 -21.86 3.86 10.46
C GLU A 384 -22.66 3.18 11.57
N ASP A 385 -23.69 3.86 12.06
CA ASP A 385 -24.56 3.36 13.12
C ASP A 385 -25.44 2.23 12.57
N ILE A 386 -25.45 1.09 13.25
CA ILE A 386 -26.28 -0.07 12.87
C ILE A 386 -27.63 0.05 13.57
N GLU A 387 -28.68 0.34 12.81
CA GLU A 387 -30.06 0.34 13.30
C GLU A 387 -30.70 -1.05 13.18
N HIS A 388 -31.08 -1.65 14.32
CA HIS A 388 -31.78 -2.93 14.32
C HIS A 388 -33.23 -2.76 13.83
N THR A 389 -33.52 -3.20 12.61
CA THR A 389 -34.87 -3.18 12.04
C THR A 389 -35.66 -4.40 12.52
N PHE A 390 -36.70 -4.18 13.32
CA PHE A 390 -37.62 -5.25 13.71
C PHE A 390 -38.51 -5.65 12.54
N ALA A 391 -38.92 -6.93 12.51
CA ALA A 391 -39.92 -7.39 11.57
C ALA A 391 -41.21 -6.54 11.71
N PRO A 392 -41.83 -6.10 10.61
CA PRO A 392 -43.07 -5.34 10.68
C PRO A 392 -44.16 -6.21 11.32
N PRO A 393 -45.08 -5.63 12.08
CA PRO A 393 -46.22 -6.37 12.63
C PRO A 393 -47.03 -6.97 11.48
N GLN A 394 -47.51 -8.20 11.67
CA GLN A 394 -48.37 -8.86 10.68
C GLN A 394 -49.62 -8.01 10.42
N SER A 395 -49.95 -7.78 9.15
CA SER A 395 -51.13 -7.02 8.77
C SER A 395 -52.41 -7.77 9.17
N LEU A 396 -53.22 -7.15 10.03
CA LEU A 396 -54.53 -7.68 10.43
C LEU A 396 -55.59 -7.33 9.36
N PRO A 397 -56.55 -8.23 9.06
CA PRO A 397 -57.65 -7.90 8.17
C PRO A 397 -58.57 -6.84 8.79
N PRO A 398 -59.28 -6.03 7.98
CA PRO A 398 -60.24 -5.05 8.48
C PRO A 398 -61.36 -5.70 9.33
N ALA A 399 -61.69 -5.10 10.47
CA ALA A 399 -62.68 -5.62 11.42
C ALA A 399 -64.06 -5.88 10.80
N PHE A 400 -64.45 -5.09 9.79
CA PHE A 400 -65.71 -5.24 9.08
C PHE A 400 -65.88 -6.62 8.45
N PHE A 401 -64.83 -7.15 7.80
CA PHE A 401 -64.88 -8.49 7.22
C PHE A 401 -65.04 -9.56 8.29
N SER A 402 -64.29 -9.46 9.39
CA SER A 402 -64.38 -10.40 10.52
C SER A 402 -65.80 -10.46 11.11
N ILE A 403 -66.43 -9.31 11.35
CA ILE A 403 -67.79 -9.24 11.91
C ILE A 403 -68.81 -9.81 10.91
N THR A 404 -68.67 -9.50 9.62
CA THR A 404 -69.58 -9.98 8.57
C THR A 404 -69.53 -11.50 8.44
N PHE A 405 -68.33 -12.09 8.39
CA PHE A 405 -68.19 -13.55 8.34
C PHE A 405 -68.67 -14.23 9.62
N ASN A 406 -68.46 -13.61 10.79
CA ASN A 406 -68.99 -14.13 12.04
C ASN A 406 -70.53 -14.18 12.04
N ALA A 407 -71.19 -13.11 11.58
CA ALA A 407 -72.64 -13.09 11.41
C ALA A 407 -73.13 -14.15 10.40
N LEU A 408 -72.38 -14.37 9.32
CA LEU A 408 -72.68 -15.40 8.31
C LEU A 408 -72.59 -16.82 8.91
N VAL A 409 -71.63 -17.08 9.80
CA VAL A 409 -71.49 -18.37 10.50
C VAL A 409 -72.63 -18.60 11.51
N PHE A 410 -73.13 -17.55 12.16
CA PHE A 410 -74.28 -17.67 13.07
C PHE A 410 -75.63 -17.84 12.35
N LEU A 411 -75.73 -17.41 11.10
CA LEU A 411 -76.95 -17.49 10.28
C LEU A 411 -77.57 -18.90 10.19
N PRO A 412 -76.85 -19.97 9.84
CA PRO A 412 -77.42 -21.32 9.80
C PRO A 412 -77.95 -21.80 11.16
N PHE A 413 -77.33 -21.40 12.27
CA PHE A 413 -77.81 -21.72 13.61
C PHE A 413 -79.15 -21.04 13.90
N ILE A 414 -79.29 -19.75 13.56
CA ILE A 414 -80.56 -19.01 13.71
C ILE A 414 -81.65 -19.62 12.83
N LEU A 415 -81.32 -19.98 11.58
CA LEU A 415 -82.26 -20.65 10.67
C LEU A 415 -82.71 -22.01 11.22
N LEU A 416 -81.80 -22.79 11.82
CA LEU A 416 -82.13 -24.05 12.47
C LEU A 416 -83.12 -23.82 13.63
N LEU A 417 -82.87 -22.84 14.51
CA LEU A 417 -83.78 -22.53 15.62
C LEU A 417 -85.14 -22.07 15.11
N TYR A 418 -85.16 -21.21 14.07
CA TYR A 418 -86.39 -20.78 13.40
C TYR A 418 -87.19 -21.99 12.88
N GLN A 419 -86.52 -22.92 12.21
CA GLN A 419 -87.19 -24.10 11.64
C GLN A 419 -87.74 -25.03 12.74
N ILE A 420 -87.02 -25.25 13.84
CA ILE A 420 -87.48 -26.12 14.93
C ILE A 420 -88.69 -25.52 15.66
N PHE A 421 -88.63 -24.24 16.01
CA PHE A 421 -89.67 -23.64 16.86
C PHE A 421 -90.87 -23.12 16.08
N ILE A 422 -90.66 -22.55 14.89
CA ILE A 422 -91.73 -21.89 14.12
C ILE A 422 -92.32 -22.81 13.05
N VAL A 423 -91.49 -23.58 12.33
CA VAL A 423 -91.97 -24.43 11.22
C VAL A 423 -92.43 -25.80 11.73
N LEU A 424 -91.69 -26.41 12.65
CA LEU A 424 -91.97 -27.75 13.18
C LEU A 424 -92.82 -27.73 14.46
N GLU A 425 -93.09 -26.55 15.02
CA GLU A 425 -93.89 -26.34 16.25
C GLU A 425 -93.54 -27.31 17.40
N VAL A 426 -92.25 -27.55 17.62
CA VAL A 426 -91.79 -28.49 18.66
C VAL A 426 -92.09 -27.90 20.05
N LYS A 427 -93.00 -28.55 20.78
CA LYS A 427 -93.30 -28.22 22.18
C LYS A 427 -92.28 -28.87 23.11
N LEU A 428 -91.53 -28.06 23.85
CA LEU A 428 -90.61 -28.52 24.88
C LEU A 428 -91.37 -28.75 26.20
N ASP A 429 -91.67 -29.99 26.54
CA ASP A 429 -92.23 -30.33 27.86
C ASP A 429 -91.10 -30.55 28.88
N LEU A 430 -90.48 -29.45 29.32
CA LEU A 430 -89.41 -29.48 30.31
C LEU A 430 -89.91 -29.83 31.73
N PHE A 431 -91.21 -29.66 32.00
CA PHE A 431 -91.79 -29.75 33.35
C PHE A 431 -92.38 -31.13 33.69
N SER A 432 -92.25 -32.11 32.79
CA SER A 432 -92.79 -33.47 32.98
C SER A 432 -92.19 -34.21 34.20
N SER A 433 -91.00 -33.83 34.67
CA SER A 433 -90.33 -34.47 35.81
C SER A 433 -89.30 -33.54 36.48
N PRO A 434 -89.21 -33.49 37.83
CA PRO A 434 -88.22 -32.67 38.53
C PRO A 434 -86.78 -33.08 38.18
N TYR A 435 -86.54 -34.36 37.88
CA TYR A 435 -85.23 -34.86 37.44
C TYR A 435 -84.81 -34.34 36.06
N ALA A 436 -85.76 -34.01 35.18
CA ALA A 436 -85.45 -33.47 33.85
C ALA A 436 -84.89 -32.04 33.97
N ILE A 437 -85.49 -31.23 34.83
CA ILE A 437 -85.05 -29.86 35.10
C ILE A 437 -83.65 -29.87 35.72
N LEU A 438 -83.41 -30.71 36.73
CA LEU A 438 -82.10 -30.86 37.35
C LEU A 438 -81.03 -31.31 36.34
N PHE A 439 -81.37 -32.27 35.47
CA PHE A 439 -80.45 -32.70 34.41
C PHE A 439 -80.08 -31.58 33.44
N VAL A 440 -81.06 -30.77 32.98
CA VAL A 440 -80.80 -29.62 32.11
C VAL A 440 -79.95 -28.55 32.81
N ILE A 441 -80.21 -28.28 34.09
CA ILE A 441 -79.39 -27.34 34.88
C ILE A 441 -77.95 -27.84 34.98
N CYS A 442 -77.74 -29.11 35.28
CA CYS A 442 -76.40 -29.71 35.32
C CYS A 442 -75.68 -29.59 33.97
N LEU A 443 -76.38 -29.87 32.85
CA LEU A 443 -75.81 -29.70 31.50
C LEU A 443 -75.46 -28.24 31.17
N LEU A 444 -76.27 -27.27 31.62
CA LEU A 444 -75.95 -25.85 31.44
C LEU A 444 -74.72 -25.44 32.26
N ILE A 445 -74.58 -25.97 33.48
CA ILE A 445 -73.40 -25.74 34.32
C ILE A 445 -72.15 -26.37 33.67
N ASP A 446 -72.26 -27.58 33.09
CA ASP A 446 -71.17 -28.22 32.34
C ASP A 446 -70.74 -27.38 31.11
N CYS A 447 -71.71 -26.85 30.35
CA CYS A 447 -71.43 -25.94 29.23
C CYS A 447 -70.74 -24.65 29.69
N PHE A 448 -71.14 -24.13 30.85
CA PHE A 448 -70.54 -22.92 31.42
C PHE A 448 -69.11 -23.17 31.95
N ALA A 449 -68.84 -24.34 32.53
CA ALA A 449 -67.50 -24.78 32.89
C ALA A 449 -66.58 -24.87 31.66
N LEU A 450 -67.09 -25.38 30.53
CA LEU A 450 -66.36 -25.40 29.26
C LEU A 450 -66.10 -23.99 28.71
N PHE A 451 -67.04 -23.06 28.88
CA PHE A 451 -66.82 -21.66 28.51
C PHE A 451 -65.71 -21.02 29.36
N PHE A 452 -65.67 -21.28 30.67
CA PHE A 452 -64.59 -20.79 31.53
C PHE A 452 -63.24 -21.42 31.22
N TYR A 453 -63.21 -22.68 30.79
CA TYR A 453 -61.99 -23.30 30.25
C TYR A 453 -61.47 -22.55 29.02
N TRP A 454 -62.34 -22.16 28.10
CA TRP A 454 -61.92 -21.36 26.94
C TRP A 454 -61.47 -19.94 27.33
N TYR A 455 -62.09 -19.33 28.34
CA TYR A 455 -61.81 -17.95 28.74
C TYR A 455 -60.57 -17.78 29.64
N GLN A 456 -60.40 -18.62 30.66
CA GLN A 456 -59.37 -18.40 31.70
C GLN A 456 -58.82 -19.66 32.38
N TRP A 457 -59.59 -20.71 32.62
CA TRP A 457 -59.14 -21.84 33.45
C TRP A 457 -58.04 -22.67 32.78
N ASN A 458 -57.09 -23.14 33.60
CA ASN A 458 -56.10 -24.10 33.14
C ASN A 458 -56.74 -25.49 32.94
N ILE A 459 -56.14 -26.34 32.11
CA ILE A 459 -56.69 -27.66 31.74
C ILE A 459 -56.95 -28.55 32.96
N PHE A 460 -56.08 -28.51 33.98
CA PHE A 460 -56.23 -29.31 35.18
C PHE A 460 -57.40 -28.84 36.07
N GLU A 461 -57.62 -27.53 36.17
CA GLU A 461 -58.74 -26.96 36.92
C GLU A 461 -60.06 -27.28 36.23
N ALA A 462 -60.13 -27.07 34.91
CA ALA A 462 -61.29 -27.40 34.10
C ALA A 462 -61.64 -28.90 34.19
N MET A 463 -60.63 -29.78 34.12
CA MET A 463 -60.83 -31.22 34.26
C MET A 463 -61.34 -31.60 35.66
N LEU A 464 -60.84 -30.97 36.73
CA LEU A 464 -61.31 -31.22 38.09
C LEU A 464 -62.78 -30.80 38.25
N TRP A 465 -63.14 -29.60 37.78
CA TRP A 465 -64.52 -29.10 37.83
C TRP A 465 -65.47 -29.96 36.99
N LEU A 466 -65.10 -30.30 35.75
CA LEU A 466 -65.91 -31.18 34.89
C LEU A 466 -66.02 -32.60 35.46
N PHE A 467 -64.98 -33.11 36.12
CA PHE A 467 -65.05 -34.40 36.79
C PHE A 467 -66.10 -34.39 37.92
N TRP A 468 -66.07 -33.38 38.78
CA TRP A 468 -67.04 -33.26 39.86
C TRP A 468 -68.47 -32.98 39.37
N LEU A 469 -68.63 -32.19 38.31
CA LEU A 469 -69.94 -31.90 37.71
C LEU A 469 -70.50 -33.09 36.91
N SER A 470 -69.64 -33.94 36.34
CA SER A 470 -70.05 -35.14 35.60
C SER A 470 -70.80 -36.16 36.47
N LEU A 471 -70.49 -36.23 37.77
CA LEU A 471 -71.16 -37.15 38.71
C LEU A 471 -72.68 -36.87 38.83
N PRO A 472 -73.14 -35.67 39.21
CA PRO A 472 -74.58 -35.35 39.24
C PRO A 472 -75.20 -35.37 37.84
N THR A 473 -74.52 -34.88 36.79
CA THR A 473 -75.04 -34.93 35.40
C THR A 473 -75.34 -36.37 34.98
N SER A 474 -74.42 -37.31 35.25
CA SER A 474 -74.60 -38.72 34.93
C SER A 474 -75.72 -39.37 35.74
N TYR A 475 -75.83 -39.05 37.03
CA TYR A 475 -76.86 -39.61 37.91
C TYR A 475 -78.28 -39.15 37.51
N PHE A 476 -78.46 -37.84 37.31
CA PHE A 476 -79.75 -37.29 36.89
C PHE A 476 -80.10 -37.72 35.47
N GLY A 477 -79.11 -37.78 34.57
CA GLY A 477 -79.24 -38.31 33.21
C GLY A 477 -79.70 -39.77 33.17
N TYR A 478 -79.08 -40.64 33.98
CA TYR A 478 -79.50 -42.04 34.10
C TYR A 478 -80.94 -42.14 34.63
N SER A 479 -81.27 -41.36 35.65
CA SER A 479 -82.59 -41.36 36.29
C SER A 479 -83.71 -40.93 35.34
N ILE A 480 -83.49 -39.88 34.53
CA ILE A 480 -84.48 -39.41 33.55
C ILE A 480 -84.64 -40.40 32.39
N LEU A 481 -83.54 -40.96 31.86
CA LEU A 481 -83.58 -41.96 30.80
C LEU A 481 -84.29 -43.23 31.24
N LYS A 482 -84.05 -43.68 32.48
CA LYS A 482 -84.74 -44.84 33.07
C LYS A 482 -86.25 -44.58 33.19
N LYS A 483 -86.66 -43.41 33.68
CA LYS A 483 -88.08 -43.04 33.77
C LYS A 483 -88.75 -42.99 32.38
N HIS A 484 -88.09 -42.44 31.37
CA HIS A 484 -88.60 -42.47 29.99
C HIS A 484 -88.70 -43.89 29.44
N LEU A 485 -87.75 -44.76 29.77
CA LEU A 485 -87.82 -46.18 29.39
C LEU A 485 -89.02 -46.86 30.04
N GLU A 486 -89.25 -46.64 31.34
CA GLU A 486 -90.40 -47.19 32.07
C GLU A 486 -91.74 -46.70 31.51
N ILE A 487 -91.85 -45.42 31.11
CA ILE A 487 -93.02 -44.89 30.40
C ILE A 487 -93.22 -45.62 29.07
N ARG A 488 -92.15 -45.82 28.28
CA ARG A 488 -92.24 -46.53 26.99
C ARG A 488 -92.60 -48.02 27.17
N ILE A 489 -92.05 -48.68 28.18
CA ILE A 489 -92.37 -50.07 28.51
C ILE A 489 -93.82 -50.19 28.98
N SER A 490 -94.28 -49.26 29.84
CA SER A 490 -95.66 -49.23 30.33
C SER A 490 -96.64 -48.90 29.22
N ALA A 491 -96.30 -47.99 28.30
CA ALA A 491 -97.09 -47.72 27.11
C ALA A 491 -97.21 -48.96 26.21
N LYS A 492 -96.10 -49.68 25.95
CA LYS A 492 -96.11 -50.96 25.22
C LYS A 492 -96.89 -52.07 25.95
N LYS A 493 -96.84 -52.10 27.28
CA LYS A 493 -97.59 -53.07 28.10
C LYS A 493 -99.09 -52.76 28.07
N ASN A 494 -99.48 -51.50 28.21
CA ASN A 494 -100.87 -51.04 28.12
C ASN A 494 -101.43 -51.21 26.70
N GLU A 495 -100.63 -51.02 25.66
CA GLU A 495 -100.98 -51.33 24.27
C GLU A 495 -101.27 -52.84 24.09
N LYS A 496 -100.40 -53.72 24.60
CA LYS A 496 -100.64 -55.18 24.60
C LYS A 496 -101.83 -55.59 25.46
N GLN A 497 -102.07 -54.90 26.58
CA GLN A 497 -103.17 -55.19 27.50
C GLN A 497 -104.53 -54.71 26.94
N CYS A 498 -104.58 -53.61 26.17
CA CYS A 498 -105.76 -53.21 25.40
C CYS A 498 -106.07 -54.21 24.27
N ILE A 499 -105.05 -54.81 23.65
CA ILE A 499 -105.23 -55.88 22.66
C ILE A 499 -105.81 -57.15 23.33
N CYS A 500 -105.31 -57.56 24.49
CA CYS A 500 -105.85 -58.73 25.22
C CYS A 500 -107.22 -58.49 25.86
N PHE A 501 -107.51 -57.28 26.38
CA PHE A 501 -108.82 -56.94 26.94
C PHE A 501 -109.89 -56.86 25.85
N ASN A 502 -109.55 -56.37 24.64
CA ASN A 502 -110.45 -56.48 23.48
C ASN A 502 -110.74 -57.93 23.08
N ILE A 503 -109.76 -58.84 23.20
CA ILE A 503 -109.97 -60.27 22.90
C ILE A 503 -110.83 -60.96 23.98
N VAL A 504 -110.62 -60.66 25.27
CA VAL A 504 -111.40 -61.29 26.36
C VAL A 504 -112.82 -60.71 26.47
N VAL A 505 -113.02 -59.41 26.21
CA VAL A 505 -114.35 -58.80 26.12
C VAL A 505 -115.10 -59.31 24.88
N ALA A 506 -114.42 -59.58 23.77
CA ALA A 506 -115.05 -60.23 22.61
C ALA A 506 -115.55 -61.66 22.89
N TYR A 507 -114.96 -62.39 23.85
CA TYR A 507 -115.40 -63.75 24.21
C TYR A 507 -116.45 -63.83 25.33
N PHE A 508 -116.70 -62.75 26.10
CA PHE A 508 -117.71 -62.72 27.16
C PHE A 508 -118.87 -61.76 26.91
N CYS A 509 -118.85 -60.99 25.80
CA CYS A 509 -119.91 -60.05 25.42
C CYS A 509 -120.87 -60.58 24.33
N ASP A 510 -120.89 -61.90 24.06
CA ASP A 510 -121.84 -62.55 23.13
C ASP A 510 -122.93 -63.40 23.83
N LEU A 511 -123.05 -63.35 25.17
CA LEU A 511 -124.04 -64.16 25.91
C LEU A 511 -124.90 -63.42 26.95
N CYS A 512 -124.77 -62.11 27.12
CA CYS A 512 -125.77 -61.34 27.88
C CYS A 512 -125.75 -59.86 27.45
N GLY A 513 -126.78 -59.43 26.75
CA GLY A 513 -126.90 -58.05 26.26
C GLY A 513 -127.05 -57.05 27.39
N CYS A 514 -126.02 -56.23 27.61
CA CYS A 514 -126.11 -54.98 28.36
C CYS A 514 -125.15 -53.93 27.79
N ARG A 515 -125.72 -52.77 27.46
CA ARG A 515 -125.08 -51.54 26.98
C ARG A 515 -124.70 -50.67 28.18
N CYS A 516 -123.49 -50.14 28.25
CA CYS A 516 -123.07 -48.97 29.06
C CYS A 516 -121.68 -48.51 28.61
N HIS A 517 -121.25 -47.25 28.57
CA HIS A 517 -121.84 -45.94 28.29
C HIS A 517 -120.61 -44.99 28.17
N ASP A 518 -120.72 -43.94 27.36
CA ASP A 518 -119.70 -42.92 27.07
C ASP A 518 -119.08 -42.18 28.29
N GLY A 519 -117.84 -41.71 28.09
CA GLY A 519 -117.15 -40.66 28.86
C GLY A 519 -115.72 -41.11 29.26
N PHE A 520 -114.61 -40.53 28.78
CA PHE A 520 -114.27 -39.12 28.90
C PHE A 520 -113.11 -38.72 27.95
N VAL A 521 -113.38 -37.74 27.10
CA VAL A 521 -112.59 -36.52 26.83
C VAL A 521 -111.07 -36.64 26.61
N SER A 522 -110.71 -36.43 25.33
CA SER A 522 -109.65 -35.52 24.86
C SER A 522 -108.34 -35.45 25.64
N ASN A 523 -107.29 -36.01 25.05
CA ASN A 523 -106.15 -35.16 24.71
C ASN A 523 -105.51 -35.63 23.40
N ARG A 524 -105.83 -34.91 22.32
CA ARG A 524 -104.94 -34.80 21.16
C ARG A 524 -103.57 -34.38 21.68
N ASN A 525 -102.54 -35.17 21.35
CA ASN A 525 -101.16 -34.75 21.03
C ASN A 525 -100.21 -35.90 21.34
N VAL A 526 -100.24 -36.93 20.49
CA VAL A 526 -99.06 -37.76 20.24
C VAL A 526 -98.89 -37.81 18.72
N ILE A 527 -98.46 -36.66 18.16
CA ILE A 527 -97.80 -36.68 16.86
C ILE A 527 -96.41 -37.23 17.17
N ILE A 528 -96.18 -38.47 16.75
CA ILE A 528 -94.84 -38.98 16.52
C ILE A 528 -94.40 -38.33 15.20
N PRO A 529 -93.48 -37.36 15.15
CA PRO A 529 -92.86 -37.04 13.88
C PRO A 529 -91.92 -38.21 13.59
N ASN A 530 -92.38 -39.07 12.70
CA ASN A 530 -91.51 -39.91 11.88
C ASN A 530 -90.68 -38.92 11.04
N ILE A 531 -89.49 -38.54 11.53
CA ILE A 531 -88.59 -37.65 10.81
C ILE A 531 -88.09 -38.42 9.59
N SER A 532 -88.79 -38.25 8.48
CA SER A 532 -88.32 -38.63 7.15
C SER A 532 -87.23 -37.64 6.75
N ILE A 533 -85.97 -38.02 6.97
CA ILE A 533 -84.75 -37.30 6.53
C ILE A 533 -84.58 -37.50 5.01
N GLN A 534 -85.59 -37.16 4.20
CA GLN A 534 -85.51 -37.28 2.73
C GLN A 534 -85.82 -36.01 1.95
N LYS A 535 -86.00 -34.86 2.62
CA LYS A 535 -86.25 -33.57 1.95
C LYS A 535 -85.30 -32.45 2.36
N PHE A 536 -84.01 -32.76 2.52
CA PHE A 536 -82.92 -31.80 2.36
C PHE A 536 -81.99 -32.33 1.27
N LEU A 537 -82.52 -32.27 0.05
CA LEU A 537 -81.80 -32.29 -1.21
C LEU A 537 -80.56 -31.39 -1.11
N PHE A 538 -79.40 -31.90 -1.52
CA PHE A 538 -78.86 -31.54 -2.85
C PHE A 538 -78.87 -30.02 -3.10
N VAL A 539 -78.06 -29.27 -2.34
CA VAL A 539 -77.63 -27.90 -2.70
C VAL A 539 -76.17 -27.70 -2.29
N ASN A 540 -75.29 -28.69 -2.52
CA ASN A 540 -73.85 -28.49 -2.34
C ASN A 540 -72.98 -29.49 -3.12
N GLU A 541 -73.35 -29.74 -4.38
CA GLU A 541 -72.41 -30.20 -5.40
C GLU A 541 -72.42 -29.16 -6.50
N GLN A 542 -71.45 -28.23 -6.43
CA GLN A 542 -71.01 -27.19 -7.38
C GLN A 542 -70.70 -25.88 -6.62
N MET A 543 -69.66 -25.92 -5.79
CA MET A 543 -68.67 -24.85 -5.63
C MET A 543 -67.42 -25.38 -4.93
#